data_AF-A0A669AWX3-F1
#
_entry.id   AF-A0A669AWX3-F1
#
_cell.length_a   1.000
_cell.length_b   1.000
_cell.length_c   1.000
_cell.angle_alpha   90.00
_cell.angle_beta   90.00
_cell.angle_gamma   90.00
#
_symmetry.space_group_name_H-M   'P 1'
#
loop_
_entity.id
_entity.type
_entity.pdbx_description
1 polymer ?
#
loop_
_entity_poly.entity_id
_entity_poly.type
_entity_poly.pdbx_seq_one_letter_code
_entity_poly.pdbx_strand_id
1 'polypeptide(L)'
;MERFDVIHVIFLINIYVCLPLTMAVSCWVCFVVRKEQAPITYYTNLLFYNLVQCSMMIPFIVQGNSELHGVFQYSPLIFSCAVIASVNFKMCIATERCLVITRPQWSGIRQTKGSVLLSVLVWILSVITVPLAVFFYVIILPVLIFFALVPSFLFILTLVWTLKALPAATSVPTEEKRRIVGTLVLLLLNYCVMFLPLIIFQIVAILDYYLIFNDIRTILMNLILFSPFMDLILVFLMWKDPIDKPLVSLCCCSMSNTVGEVAADTTLELQYCSECNCSYSTAADVAAHNKSSGQM
;
A
#
# COMPACT_ATOMS: atom_id res chain seq x y z
N MET A 1 0.99 -25.99 26.44
CA MET A 1 0.01 -26.42 25.43
C MET A 1 -0.67 -25.22 24.80
N GLU A 2 -1.15 -24.25 25.59
CA GLU A 2 -1.85 -23.03 25.14
C GLU A 2 -1.12 -22.10 24.15
N ARG A 3 0.22 -22.18 24.04
CA ARG A 3 1.03 -21.24 23.24
C ARG A 3 1.10 -21.59 21.75
N PHE A 4 1.02 -22.87 21.42
CA PHE A 4 0.90 -23.31 20.03
C PHE A 4 -0.47 -22.91 19.46
N ASP A 5 -1.49 -22.80 20.30
CA ASP A 5 -2.85 -22.47 19.87
C ASP A 5 -2.93 -21.05 19.29
N VAL A 6 -2.29 -20.05 19.91
CA VAL A 6 -2.41 -18.65 19.44
C VAL A 6 -1.77 -18.43 18.07
N ILE A 7 -0.52 -18.89 17.87
CA ILE A 7 0.17 -18.75 16.58
C ILE A 7 -0.58 -19.52 15.49
N HIS A 8 -1.04 -20.73 15.82
CA HIS A 8 -1.81 -21.56 14.90
C HIS A 8 -3.13 -20.89 14.48
N VAL A 9 -3.87 -20.31 15.43
CA VAL A 9 -5.07 -19.52 15.15
C VAL A 9 -4.76 -18.34 14.23
N ILE A 10 -3.67 -17.62 14.45
CA ILE A 10 -3.27 -16.50 13.59
C ILE A 10 -2.94 -16.98 12.17
N PHE A 11 -2.26 -18.13 12.01
CA PHE A 11 -2.03 -18.71 10.69
C PHE A 11 -3.34 -19.07 9.99
N LEU A 12 -4.29 -19.71 10.71
CA LEU A 12 -5.61 -20.04 10.17
C LEU A 12 -6.35 -18.77 9.73
N ILE A 13 -6.36 -17.72 10.55
CA ILE A 13 -6.97 -16.43 10.23
C ILE A 13 -6.33 -15.81 8.97
N ASN A 14 -5.00 -15.83 8.86
CA ASN A 14 -4.32 -15.32 7.66
C ASN A 14 -4.69 -16.11 6.40
N ILE A 15 -4.79 -17.44 6.49
CA ILE A 15 -5.08 -18.30 5.34
C ILE A 15 -6.54 -18.23 4.93
N TYR A 16 -7.48 -18.31 5.88
CA TYR A 16 -8.91 -18.37 5.59
C TYR A 16 -9.56 -17.00 5.42
N VAL A 17 -8.96 -15.93 5.96
CA VAL A 17 -9.53 -14.58 5.90
C VAL A 17 -8.62 -13.65 5.09
N CYS A 18 -7.35 -13.53 5.47
CA CYS A 18 -6.47 -12.53 4.85
C CYS A 18 -6.17 -12.86 3.38
N LEU A 19 -5.84 -14.11 3.07
CA LEU A 19 -5.51 -14.54 1.71
C LEU A 19 -6.65 -14.30 0.71
N PRO A 20 -7.90 -14.76 0.94
CA PRO A 20 -8.99 -14.46 0.01
C PRO A 20 -9.32 -12.97 -0.05
N LEU A 21 -9.20 -12.24 1.06
CA LEU A 21 -9.40 -10.79 1.06
C LEU A 21 -8.34 -10.07 0.21
N THR A 22 -7.07 -10.44 0.32
CA THR A 22 -5.99 -9.91 -0.52
C THR A 22 -6.22 -10.23 -1.99
N MET A 23 -6.71 -11.44 -2.32
CA MET A 23 -7.08 -11.80 -3.70
C MET A 23 -8.22 -10.92 -4.23
N ALA A 24 -9.27 -10.71 -3.43
CA ALA A 24 -10.40 -9.85 -3.80
C ALA A 24 -9.97 -8.40 -4.03
N VAL A 25 -9.19 -7.83 -3.10
CA VAL A 25 -8.64 -6.46 -3.23
C VAL A 25 -7.72 -6.36 -4.44
N SER A 26 -6.86 -7.35 -4.69
CA SER A 26 -5.98 -7.38 -5.87
C SER A 26 -6.77 -7.42 -7.17
N CYS A 27 -7.84 -8.21 -7.24
CA CYS A 27 -8.72 -8.28 -8.40
C CYS A 27 -9.40 -6.93 -8.65
N TRP A 28 -9.93 -6.32 -7.58
CA TRP A 28 -10.52 -4.98 -7.62
C TRP A 28 -9.52 -3.93 -8.12
N VAL A 29 -8.29 -3.90 -7.59
CA VAL A 29 -7.18 -3.04 -8.05
C VAL A 29 -6.95 -3.22 -9.54
N CYS A 30 -6.75 -4.46 -9.99
CA CYS A 30 -6.49 -4.77 -11.39
C CYS A 30 -7.64 -4.33 -12.32
N PHE A 31 -8.88 -4.43 -11.86
CA PHE A 31 -10.05 -3.99 -12.64
C PHE A 31 -10.09 -2.47 -12.83
N VAL A 32 -9.83 -1.71 -11.77
CA VAL A 32 -9.85 -0.24 -11.83
C VAL A 32 -8.65 0.31 -12.60
N VAL A 33 -7.46 -0.31 -12.48
CA VAL A 33 -6.28 0.07 -13.28
C VAL A 33 -6.57 0.05 -14.78
N ARG A 34 -7.35 -0.95 -15.25
CA ARG A 34 -7.76 -1.05 -16.66
C ARG A 34 -8.63 0.13 -17.11
N LYS A 35 -9.33 0.79 -16.19
CA LYS A 35 -10.19 1.93 -16.48
C LYS A 35 -9.47 3.27 -16.43
N GLU A 36 -8.53 3.48 -15.49
CA GLU A 36 -8.02 4.84 -15.20
C GLU A 36 -6.55 5.12 -15.57
N GLN A 37 -5.81 4.18 -16.20
CA GLN A 37 -4.41 4.37 -16.66
C GLN A 37 -3.44 4.95 -15.61
N ALA A 38 -3.75 4.82 -14.31
CA ALA A 38 -2.91 5.33 -13.23
C ALA A 38 -1.78 4.33 -12.88
N PRO A 39 -0.57 4.81 -12.55
CA PRO A 39 0.55 3.95 -12.16
C PRO A 39 0.37 3.43 -10.72
N ILE A 40 -0.30 2.29 -10.59
CA ILE A 40 -0.65 1.63 -9.30
C ILE A 40 0.39 0.54 -8.90
N THR A 41 1.54 0.51 -9.57
CA THR A 41 2.51 -0.60 -9.50
C THR A 41 2.97 -0.92 -8.07
N TYR A 42 3.15 0.07 -7.18
CA TYR A 42 3.58 -0.21 -5.80
C TYR A 42 2.53 -0.92 -4.96
N TYR A 43 1.24 -0.57 -5.10
CA TYR A 43 0.15 -1.21 -4.35
C TYR A 43 -0.07 -2.64 -4.83
N THR A 44 -0.01 -2.87 -6.15
CA THR A 44 -0.10 -4.22 -6.71
C THR A 44 1.05 -5.10 -6.24
N ASN A 45 2.29 -4.56 -6.19
CA ASN A 45 3.41 -5.29 -5.63
C ASN A 45 3.23 -5.56 -4.13
N LEU A 46 2.78 -4.58 -3.35
CA LEU A 46 2.50 -4.79 -1.92
C LEU A 46 1.48 -5.92 -1.69
N LEU A 47 0.37 -5.91 -2.43
CA LEU A 47 -0.64 -6.96 -2.39
C LEU A 47 -0.10 -8.32 -2.84
N PHE A 48 0.75 -8.33 -3.86
CA PHE A 48 1.44 -9.55 -4.29
C PHE A 48 2.29 -10.14 -3.17
N TYR A 49 3.10 -9.33 -2.49
CA TYR A 49 3.89 -9.79 -1.35
C TYR A 49 3.04 -10.23 -0.17
N ASN A 50 1.90 -9.59 0.03
CA ASN A 50 0.93 -10.01 1.03
C ASN A 50 0.33 -11.41 0.70
N LEU A 51 0.05 -11.69 -0.58
CA LEU A 51 -0.36 -13.03 -1.04
C LEU A 51 0.75 -14.05 -0.79
N VAL A 52 1.99 -13.74 -1.15
CA VAL A 52 3.13 -14.63 -0.90
C VAL A 52 3.29 -14.87 0.60
N GLN A 53 3.23 -13.83 1.42
CA GLN A 53 3.36 -13.94 2.87
C GLN A 53 2.29 -14.86 3.46
N CYS A 54 1.01 -14.67 3.10
CA CYS A 54 -0.08 -15.55 3.55
C CYS A 54 0.07 -16.98 3.03
N SER A 55 0.47 -17.16 1.76
CA SER A 55 0.66 -18.48 1.15
C SER A 55 1.79 -19.26 1.82
N MET A 56 2.88 -18.57 2.19
CA MET A 56 3.99 -19.17 2.91
C MET A 56 3.64 -19.54 4.37
N MET A 57 2.47 -19.14 4.90
CA MET A 57 2.00 -19.63 6.19
C MET A 57 1.38 -21.04 6.11
N ILE A 58 0.92 -21.48 4.93
CA ILE A 58 0.26 -22.79 4.74
C ILE A 58 1.17 -23.96 5.18
N PRO A 59 2.45 -24.01 4.78
CA PRO A 59 3.33 -25.09 5.20
C PRO A 59 3.51 -25.20 6.71
N PHE A 60 3.55 -24.08 7.43
CA PHE A 60 3.69 -24.09 8.89
C PHE A 60 2.51 -24.74 9.61
N ILE A 61 1.33 -24.79 8.99
CA ILE A 61 0.17 -25.56 9.47
C ILE A 61 0.32 -27.05 9.11
N VAL A 62 0.74 -27.34 7.87
CA VAL A 62 0.78 -28.70 7.33
C VAL A 62 1.95 -29.53 7.90
N GLN A 63 3.04 -28.89 8.35
CA GLN A 63 4.26 -29.53 8.86
C GLN A 63 4.05 -30.40 10.13
N GLY A 64 2.83 -30.45 10.68
CA GLY A 64 2.44 -31.48 11.66
C GLY A 64 2.45 -32.91 11.09
N ASN A 65 2.47 -33.08 9.77
CA ASN A 65 2.55 -34.37 9.08
C ASN A 65 3.95 -34.58 8.49
N SER A 66 4.66 -35.61 8.96
CA SER A 66 6.11 -35.84 8.76
C SER A 66 6.59 -36.02 7.32
N GLU A 67 5.70 -36.30 6.35
CA GLU A 67 6.11 -36.65 4.97
C GLU A 67 6.38 -35.45 4.06
N LEU A 68 5.92 -34.24 4.42
CA LEU A 68 6.01 -33.05 3.58
C LEU A 68 7.16 -32.11 3.96
N HIS A 69 7.99 -32.50 4.92
CA HIS A 69 9.04 -31.66 5.52
C HIS A 69 10.09 -31.20 4.48
N GLY A 70 10.43 -32.05 3.51
CA GLY A 70 11.39 -31.72 2.45
C GLY A 70 10.88 -30.73 1.41
N VAL A 71 9.57 -30.71 1.15
CA VAL A 71 8.96 -29.80 0.14
C VAL A 71 8.95 -28.35 0.62
N PHE A 72 8.84 -28.15 1.93
CA PHE A 72 8.62 -26.83 2.53
C PHE A 72 9.80 -26.24 3.28
N GLN A 73 10.99 -26.83 3.15
CA GLN A 73 12.21 -26.37 3.82
C GLN A 73 12.53 -24.88 3.56
N TYR A 74 12.15 -24.35 2.39
CA TYR A 74 12.39 -22.96 2.01
C TYR A 74 11.27 -21.98 2.39
N SER A 75 10.15 -22.46 2.94
CA SER A 75 9.00 -21.61 3.31
C SER A 75 9.36 -20.47 4.27
N PRO A 76 10.16 -20.68 5.35
CA PRO A 76 10.57 -19.59 6.25
C PRO A 76 11.43 -18.52 5.55
N LEU A 77 12.25 -18.94 4.59
CA LEU A 77 13.11 -18.04 3.82
C LEU A 77 12.26 -17.14 2.92
N ILE A 78 11.33 -17.73 2.16
CA ILE A 78 10.43 -17.00 1.25
C ILE A 78 9.51 -16.07 2.06
N PHE A 79 9.00 -16.52 3.21
CA PHE A 79 8.22 -15.69 4.13
C PHE A 79 9.02 -14.45 4.56
N SER A 80 10.27 -14.63 4.97
CA SER A 80 11.14 -13.52 5.39
C SER A 80 11.43 -12.55 4.23
N CYS A 81 11.67 -13.05 3.02
CA CYS A 81 11.80 -12.22 1.82
C CYS A 81 10.54 -11.38 1.57
N ALA A 82 9.35 -11.98 1.73
CA ALA A 82 8.08 -11.29 1.51
C ALA A 82 7.82 -10.19 2.56
N VAL A 83 8.13 -10.48 3.83
CA VAL A 83 8.06 -9.50 4.94
C VAL A 83 8.96 -8.30 4.64
N ILE A 84 10.22 -8.54 4.27
CA ILE A 84 11.18 -7.46 3.98
C ILE A 84 10.75 -6.65 2.76
N ALA A 85 10.30 -7.32 1.69
CA ALA A 85 9.78 -6.64 0.52
C ALA A 85 8.57 -5.76 0.86
N SER A 86 7.64 -6.24 1.69
CA SER A 86 6.46 -5.46 2.11
C SER A 86 6.86 -4.13 2.78
N VAL A 87 7.87 -4.15 3.65
CA VAL A 87 8.40 -2.95 4.32
C VAL A 87 9.01 -2.00 3.30
N ASN A 88 9.79 -2.51 2.35
CA ASN A 88 10.40 -1.71 1.30
C ASN A 88 9.33 -1.06 0.40
N PHE A 89 8.27 -1.79 0.02
CA PHE A 89 7.16 -1.22 -0.75
C PHE A 89 6.39 -0.14 0.01
N LYS A 90 6.16 -0.33 1.32
CA LYS A 90 5.58 0.71 2.20
C LYS A 90 6.43 1.99 2.19
N MET A 91 7.75 1.83 2.20
CA MET A 91 8.69 2.95 2.12
C MET A 91 8.63 3.65 0.75
N CYS A 92 8.54 2.89 -0.34
CA CYS A 92 8.33 3.44 -1.68
C CYS A 92 7.01 4.22 -1.75
N ILE A 93 5.91 3.70 -1.19
CA ILE A 93 4.61 4.37 -1.13
C ILE A 93 4.70 5.68 -0.34
N ALA A 94 5.33 5.67 0.84
CA ALA A 94 5.54 6.87 1.65
C ALA A 94 6.31 7.96 0.87
N THR A 95 7.38 7.54 0.21
CA THR A 95 8.23 8.45 -0.57
C THR A 95 7.49 9.02 -1.78
N GLU A 96 6.77 8.18 -2.52
CA GLU A 96 5.95 8.60 -3.65
C GLU A 96 4.93 9.67 -3.23
N ARG A 97 4.17 9.40 -2.15
CA ARG A 97 3.15 10.33 -1.65
C ARG A 97 3.73 11.66 -1.18
N CYS A 98 4.91 11.65 -0.57
CA CYS A 98 5.63 12.87 -0.19
C CYS A 98 6.12 13.65 -1.42
N LEU A 99 6.65 12.98 -2.43
CA LEU A 99 7.16 13.63 -3.65
C LEU A 99 6.05 14.30 -4.45
N VAL A 100 4.84 13.72 -4.47
CA VAL A 100 3.67 14.31 -5.16
C VAL A 100 3.34 15.71 -4.64
N ILE A 101 3.40 15.95 -3.33
CA ILE A 101 3.12 17.28 -2.76
C ILE A 101 4.29 18.23 -2.98
N THR A 102 5.50 17.74 -2.73
CA THR A 102 6.65 18.62 -2.50
C THR A 102 7.40 18.98 -3.77
N ARG A 103 7.43 18.09 -4.77
CA ARG A 103 8.07 18.34 -6.05
C ARG A 103 7.37 17.57 -7.18
N PRO A 104 6.29 18.12 -7.77
CA PRO A 104 5.62 17.51 -8.91
C PRO A 104 6.54 17.33 -10.14
N GLN A 105 7.65 18.08 -10.22
CA GLN A 105 8.67 17.95 -11.27
C GLN A 105 9.44 16.61 -11.22
N TRP A 106 9.42 15.86 -10.11
CA TRP A 106 9.97 14.50 -10.01
C TRP A 106 8.97 13.44 -10.51
N SER A 107 8.20 13.80 -11.54
CA SER A 107 7.21 12.95 -12.19
C SER A 107 7.81 11.68 -12.82
N GLY A 108 9.14 11.61 -13.00
CA GLY A 108 9.84 10.41 -13.45
C GLY A 108 9.67 9.19 -12.54
N ILE A 109 9.56 9.37 -11.21
CA ILE A 109 9.26 8.27 -10.27
C ILE A 109 7.81 7.79 -10.44
N ARG A 110 6.91 8.69 -10.87
CA ARG A 110 5.51 8.38 -11.20
C ARG A 110 5.37 7.74 -12.58
N GLN A 111 6.32 7.95 -13.49
CA GLN A 111 6.30 7.25 -14.76
C GLN A 111 6.37 5.75 -14.50
N THR A 112 5.53 4.98 -15.20
CA THR A 112 5.44 3.52 -15.08
C THR A 112 6.82 2.86 -15.10
N LYS A 113 7.75 3.38 -15.91
CA LYS A 113 9.15 2.93 -15.97
C LYS A 113 9.91 3.09 -14.66
N GLY A 114 9.79 4.23 -13.99
CA GLY A 114 10.47 4.50 -12.70
C GLY A 114 9.91 3.65 -11.57
N SER A 115 8.59 3.51 -11.50
CA SER A 115 7.94 2.67 -10.50
C SER A 115 8.22 1.18 -10.70
N VAL A 116 8.26 0.71 -11.95
CA VAL A 116 8.69 -0.66 -12.28
C VAL A 116 10.15 -0.87 -11.91
N LEU A 117 11.04 0.07 -12.23
CA LEU A 117 12.46 -0.03 -11.87
C LEU A 117 12.66 -0.12 -10.35
N LEU A 118 12.00 0.75 -9.58
CA LEU A 118 12.05 0.71 -8.12
C LEU A 118 11.47 -0.59 -7.57
N SER A 119 10.38 -1.09 -8.16
CA SER A 119 9.84 -2.39 -7.79
C SER A 119 10.86 -3.51 -8.01
N VAL A 120 11.48 -3.57 -9.20
CA VAL A 120 12.52 -4.56 -9.52
C VAL A 120 13.70 -4.46 -8.56
N LEU A 121 14.13 -3.25 -8.19
CA LEU A 121 15.19 -3.05 -7.20
C LEU A 121 14.80 -3.60 -5.83
N VAL A 122 13.57 -3.37 -5.37
CA VAL A 122 13.07 -3.91 -4.10
C VAL A 122 13.02 -5.45 -4.13
N TRP A 123 12.60 -6.02 -5.25
CA TRP A 123 12.61 -7.46 -5.49
C TRP A 123 14.02 -8.03 -5.38
N ILE A 124 14.97 -7.47 -6.12
CA ILE A 124 16.38 -7.88 -6.11
C ILE A 124 16.97 -7.75 -4.69
N LEU A 125 16.73 -6.62 -4.03
CA LEU A 125 17.21 -6.39 -2.67
C LEU A 125 16.68 -7.47 -1.73
N SER A 126 15.38 -7.77 -1.76
CA SER A 126 14.76 -8.73 -0.83
C SER A 126 15.19 -10.17 -1.12
N VAL A 127 15.22 -10.57 -2.40
CA VAL A 127 15.57 -11.93 -2.83
C VAL A 127 17.06 -12.24 -2.67
N ILE A 128 17.94 -11.24 -2.73
CA ILE A 128 19.39 -11.45 -2.56
C ILE A 128 19.79 -11.33 -1.08
N THR A 129 19.37 -10.26 -0.40
CA THR A 129 19.89 -9.95 0.94
C THR A 129 19.45 -10.96 2.00
N VAL A 130 18.20 -11.44 1.94
CA VAL A 130 17.67 -12.36 2.95
C VAL A 130 18.34 -13.74 2.87
N PRO A 131 18.43 -14.41 1.70
CA PRO A 131 19.20 -15.66 1.60
C PRO A 131 20.66 -15.46 1.93
N LEU A 132 21.29 -14.37 1.49
CA LEU A 132 22.68 -14.10 1.80
C LEU A 132 22.91 -14.00 3.32
N ALA A 133 22.03 -13.32 4.05
CA ALA A 133 22.09 -13.26 5.51
C ALA A 133 21.91 -14.65 6.13
N VAL A 134 20.97 -15.47 5.65
CA VAL A 134 20.72 -16.82 6.19
C VAL A 134 21.90 -17.76 5.93
N PHE A 135 22.51 -17.71 4.75
CA PHE A 135 23.67 -18.54 4.40
C PHE A 135 24.96 -18.07 5.09
N PHE A 136 25.13 -16.76 5.30
CA PHE A 136 26.32 -16.18 5.90
C PHE A 136 26.00 -15.48 7.22
N TYR A 137 26.17 -16.21 8.33
CA TYR A 137 25.91 -15.71 9.68
C TYR A 137 26.56 -14.36 9.99
N VAL A 138 27.78 -14.13 9.46
CA VAL A 138 28.53 -12.87 9.63
C VAL A 138 27.83 -11.64 9.04
N ILE A 139 26.91 -11.83 8.09
CA ILE A 139 26.19 -10.76 7.39
C ILE A 139 24.81 -10.52 8.03
N ILE A 140 24.32 -11.39 8.92
CA ILE A 140 23.00 -11.21 9.56
C ILE A 140 22.92 -9.89 10.33
N LEU A 141 23.91 -9.61 11.19
CA LEU A 141 23.93 -8.40 12.01
C LEU A 141 23.91 -7.11 11.16
N PRO A 142 24.84 -6.91 10.19
CA PRO A 142 24.81 -5.70 9.38
C PRO A 142 23.54 -5.59 8.53
N VAL A 143 22.96 -6.70 8.07
CA VAL A 143 21.68 -6.70 7.34
C VAL A 143 20.53 -6.25 8.23
N LEU A 144 20.44 -6.73 9.47
CA LEU A 144 19.41 -6.30 10.42
C LEU A 144 19.56 -4.81 10.77
N ILE A 145 20.78 -4.34 11.00
CA ILE A 145 21.06 -2.92 11.25
C ILE A 145 20.65 -2.07 10.04
N PHE A 146 20.95 -2.51 8.83
CA PHE A 146 20.55 -1.84 7.60
C PHE A 146 19.01 -1.74 7.48
N PHE A 147 18.29 -2.84 7.70
CA PHE A 147 16.83 -2.85 7.67
C PHE A 147 16.14 -2.16 8.86
N ALA A 148 16.86 -1.91 9.96
CA ALA A 148 16.40 -1.03 11.03
C ALA A 148 16.59 0.45 10.66
N LEU A 149 17.79 0.83 10.21
CA LEU A 149 18.17 2.23 10.04
C LEU A 149 17.57 2.84 8.77
N VAL A 150 17.64 2.13 7.65
CA VAL A 150 17.26 2.68 6.35
C VAL A 150 15.78 3.03 6.28
N PRO A 151 14.84 2.13 6.64
CA PRO A 151 13.43 2.48 6.66
C PRO A 151 13.11 3.55 7.71
N SER A 152 13.70 3.47 8.91
CA SER A 152 13.52 4.48 9.96
C SER A 152 13.92 5.88 9.48
N PHE A 153 15.12 6.00 8.91
CA PHE A 153 15.65 7.26 8.41
C PHE A 153 14.77 7.81 7.29
N LEU A 154 14.33 6.96 6.36
CA LEU A 154 13.54 7.39 5.22
C LEU A 154 12.11 7.79 5.62
N PHE A 155 11.48 7.10 6.59
CA PHE A 155 10.20 7.55 7.14
C PHE A 155 10.32 8.89 7.89
N ILE A 156 11.37 9.07 8.68
CA ILE A 156 11.58 10.34 9.40
C ILE A 156 11.86 11.48 8.41
N LEU A 157 12.74 11.26 7.43
CA LEU A 157 13.05 12.25 6.40
C LEU A 157 11.81 12.63 5.60
N THR A 158 11.03 11.66 5.13
CA THR A 158 9.80 11.93 4.39
C THR A 158 8.80 12.69 5.25
N LEU A 159 8.72 12.41 6.55
CA LEU A 159 7.82 13.10 7.48
C LEU A 159 8.26 14.54 7.73
N VAL A 160 9.53 14.77 8.07
CA VAL A 160 10.08 16.13 8.25
C VAL A 160 9.95 16.94 6.97
N TRP A 161 10.24 16.34 5.82
CA TRP A 161 10.13 16.97 4.52
C TRP A 161 8.67 17.35 4.20
N THR A 162 7.73 16.43 4.44
CA THR A 162 6.30 16.69 4.24
C THR A 162 5.83 17.84 5.12
N LEU A 163 6.18 17.81 6.43
CA LEU A 163 5.81 18.86 7.38
C LEU A 163 6.42 20.22 7.01
N LYS A 164 7.65 20.25 6.46
CA LYS A 164 8.32 21.48 6.04
C LYS A 164 7.74 22.05 4.74
N ALA A 165 7.29 21.21 3.82
CA ALA A 165 6.72 21.64 2.54
C ALA A 165 5.22 21.98 2.63
N LEU A 166 4.50 21.43 3.61
CA LEU A 166 3.07 21.64 3.81
C LEU A 166 2.65 23.12 3.92
N PRO A 167 3.40 23.99 4.64
CA PRO A 167 3.11 25.41 4.75
C PRO A 167 3.31 26.18 3.45
N ALA A 168 4.26 25.74 2.60
CA ALA A 168 4.61 26.42 1.35
C ALA A 168 3.67 26.06 0.17
N ALA A 169 2.95 24.94 0.27
CA ALA A 169 2.04 24.47 -0.78
C ALA A 169 0.64 25.10 -0.64
N THR A 170 0.49 26.41 -0.84
CA THR A 170 -0.78 27.15 -0.67
C THR A 170 -1.93 26.68 -1.57
N SER A 171 -1.64 25.88 -2.61
CA SER A 171 -2.59 25.41 -3.63
C SER A 171 -3.22 24.03 -3.37
N VAL A 172 -2.77 23.27 -2.36
CA VAL A 172 -3.36 21.96 -2.03
C VAL A 172 -4.43 22.12 -0.95
N PRO A 173 -5.66 21.60 -1.13
CA PRO A 173 -6.71 21.69 -0.13
C PRO A 173 -6.23 21.10 1.21
N THR A 174 -6.62 21.75 2.31
CA THR A 174 -6.19 21.43 3.68
C THR A 174 -6.48 19.98 4.07
N GLU A 175 -7.53 19.39 3.52
CA GLU A 175 -7.92 18.00 3.73
C GLU A 175 -6.95 17.00 3.11
N GLU A 176 -6.52 17.22 1.86
CA GLU A 176 -5.59 16.32 1.15
C GLU A 176 -4.19 16.37 1.78
N LYS A 177 -3.78 17.53 2.29
CA LYS A 177 -2.56 17.70 3.10
C LYS A 177 -2.59 16.89 4.38
N ARG A 178 -3.66 17.01 5.17
CA ARG A 178 -3.81 16.29 6.44
C ARG A 178 -3.85 14.78 6.21
N ARG A 179 -4.45 14.35 5.11
CA ARG A 179 -4.55 12.95 4.73
C ARG A 179 -3.18 12.34 4.39
N ILE A 180 -2.35 13.01 3.61
CA ILE A 180 -1.03 12.49 3.25
C ILE A 180 -0.12 12.40 4.47
N VAL A 181 -0.17 13.39 5.37
CA VAL A 181 0.51 13.29 6.67
C VAL A 181 -0.05 12.12 7.48
N GLY A 182 -1.38 11.94 7.51
CA GLY A 182 -2.03 10.82 8.18
C GLY A 182 -1.56 9.46 7.68
N THR A 183 -1.52 9.25 6.36
CA THR A 183 -0.97 8.05 5.72
C THR A 183 0.48 7.82 6.12
N LEU A 184 1.30 8.86 6.09
CA LEU A 184 2.72 8.75 6.39
C LEU A 184 2.96 8.37 7.85
N VAL A 185 2.21 8.99 8.77
CA VAL A 185 2.20 8.64 10.19
C VAL A 185 1.71 7.20 10.38
N LEU A 186 0.68 6.76 9.65
CA LEU A 186 0.18 5.39 9.70
C LEU A 186 1.24 4.38 9.24
N LEU A 187 1.93 4.65 8.12
CA LEU A 187 3.03 3.82 7.62
C LEU A 187 4.19 3.74 8.60
N LEU A 188 4.59 4.88 9.18
CA LEU A 188 5.63 4.94 10.19
C LEU A 188 5.23 4.17 11.45
N LEU A 189 4.00 4.35 11.95
CA LEU A 189 3.50 3.64 13.12
C LEU A 189 3.45 2.13 12.85
N ASN A 190 2.98 1.72 11.67
CA ASN A 190 2.98 0.32 11.25
C ASN A 190 4.40 -0.26 11.30
N TYR A 191 5.39 0.45 10.76
CA TYR A 191 6.78 0.03 10.81
C TYR A 191 7.32 -0.05 12.26
N CYS A 192 7.13 1.00 13.05
CA CYS A 192 7.64 1.10 14.42
C CYS A 192 7.01 0.09 15.39
N VAL A 193 5.74 -0.30 15.18
CA VAL A 193 5.03 -1.23 16.06
C VAL A 193 5.21 -2.67 15.62
N MET A 194 5.14 -2.95 14.32
CA MET A 194 5.14 -4.33 13.83
C MET A 194 6.54 -4.87 13.55
N PHE A 195 7.43 -4.05 12.96
CA PHE A 195 8.70 -4.53 12.42
C PHE A 195 9.91 -4.18 13.28
N LEU A 196 10.02 -2.90 13.66
CA LEU A 196 11.16 -2.40 14.41
C LEU A 196 11.43 -3.17 15.72
N PRO A 197 10.42 -3.55 16.54
CA PRO A 197 10.67 -4.23 17.80
C PRO A 197 11.26 -5.62 17.60
N LEU A 198 10.82 -6.35 16.55
CA LEU A 198 11.39 -7.65 16.20
C LEU A 198 12.84 -7.52 15.73
N ILE A 199 13.14 -6.52 14.90
CA ILE A 199 14.51 -6.29 14.40
C ILE A 199 15.44 -5.96 15.57
N ILE A 200 15.04 -5.07 16.47
CA ILE A 200 15.82 -4.71 17.67
C ILE A 200 16.03 -5.94 18.55
N PHE A 201 14.97 -6.71 18.82
CA PHE A 201 15.06 -7.94 19.60
C PHE A 201 16.05 -8.94 18.98
N GLN A 202 16.03 -9.11 17.66
CA GLN A 202 16.95 -9.99 16.96
C GLN A 202 18.40 -9.51 17.03
N ILE A 203 18.65 -8.20 16.90
CA ILE A 203 19.98 -7.61 17.07
C ILE A 203 20.50 -7.87 18.48
N VAL A 204 19.69 -7.59 19.51
CA VAL A 204 20.07 -7.80 20.91
C VAL A 204 20.34 -9.27 21.18
N ALA A 205 19.51 -10.19 20.70
CA ALA A 205 19.70 -11.62 20.86
C ALA A 205 20.97 -12.16 20.19
N ILE A 206 21.45 -11.51 19.12
CA ILE A 206 22.72 -11.85 18.46
C ILE A 206 23.92 -11.31 19.25
N LEU A 207 23.82 -10.10 19.80
CA LEU A 207 24.89 -9.49 20.59
C LEU A 207 25.03 -10.12 21.98
N ASP A 208 23.91 -10.48 22.60
CA ASP A 208 23.82 -11.03 23.93
C ASP A 208 23.02 -12.35 23.91
N TYR A 209 23.77 -13.45 23.83
CA TYR A 209 23.23 -14.80 23.74
C TYR A 209 22.39 -15.22 24.98
N TYR A 210 22.52 -14.49 26.10
CA TYR A 210 21.81 -14.83 27.34
C TYR A 210 20.36 -14.31 27.38
N LEU A 211 19.98 -13.39 26.50
CA LEU A 211 18.64 -12.78 26.45
C LEU A 211 17.66 -13.62 25.59
N ILE A 212 17.36 -14.85 26.00
CA ILE A 212 16.35 -15.70 25.34
C ILE A 212 15.00 -15.59 26.07
N PHE A 213 14.34 -14.45 25.90
CA PHE A 213 12.94 -14.32 26.29
C PHE A 213 12.03 -14.90 25.19
N ASN A 214 11.80 -16.21 25.24
CA ASN A 214 10.93 -16.91 24.29
C ASN A 214 9.54 -16.28 24.19
N ASP A 215 9.00 -15.77 25.30
CA ASP A 215 7.67 -15.15 25.37
C ASP A 215 7.61 -13.84 24.58
N ILE A 216 8.62 -12.99 24.76
CA ILE A 216 8.74 -11.72 24.02
C ILE A 216 8.88 -11.99 22.53
N ARG A 217 9.76 -12.94 22.14
CA ARG A 217 9.94 -13.32 20.73
C ARG A 217 8.63 -13.78 20.10
N THR A 218 7.84 -14.58 20.81
CA THR A 218 6.52 -15.04 20.32
C THR A 218 5.56 -13.87 20.10
N ILE A 219 5.48 -12.93 21.05
CA ILE A 219 4.62 -11.74 20.91
C ILE A 219 5.04 -10.91 19.68
N LEU A 220 6.35 -10.68 19.51
CA LEU A 220 6.90 -9.93 18.38
C LEU A 220 6.67 -10.63 17.03
N MET A 221 6.74 -11.97 16.98
CA MET A 221 6.38 -12.71 15.79
C MET A 221 4.89 -12.58 15.46
N ASN A 222 4.00 -12.65 16.47
CA ASN A 222 2.57 -12.45 16.26
C ASN A 222 2.26 -11.08 15.65
N LEU A 223 2.95 -10.02 16.08
CA LEU A 223 2.81 -8.67 15.50
C LEU A 223 3.12 -8.66 13.99
N ILE A 224 4.17 -9.35 13.55
CA ILE A 224 4.50 -9.48 12.11
C ILE A 224 3.43 -10.27 11.35
N LEU A 225 2.86 -11.30 11.96
CA LEU A 225 1.80 -12.11 11.35
C LEU A 225 0.51 -11.32 11.11
N PHE A 226 0.33 -10.18 11.77
CA PHE A 226 -0.77 -9.25 11.50
C PHE A 226 -0.46 -8.21 10.42
N SER A 227 0.79 -8.11 9.93
CA SER A 227 1.15 -7.18 8.85
C SER A 227 0.26 -7.33 7.60
N PRO A 228 -0.06 -8.55 7.11
CA PRO A 228 -1.01 -8.76 6.02
C PRO A 228 -2.32 -7.98 6.14
N PHE A 229 -2.90 -7.93 7.33
CA PHE A 229 -4.14 -7.20 7.59
C PHE A 229 -3.94 -5.69 7.53
N MET A 230 -2.84 -5.20 8.11
CA MET A 230 -2.53 -3.77 8.07
C MET A 230 -2.27 -3.29 6.64
N ASP A 231 -1.70 -4.14 5.78
CA ASP A 231 -1.46 -3.81 4.38
C ASP A 231 -2.77 -3.63 3.62
N LEU A 232 -3.76 -4.47 3.91
CA LEU A 232 -5.11 -4.34 3.34
C LEU A 232 -5.82 -3.08 3.84
N ILE A 233 -5.73 -2.80 5.15
CA ILE A 233 -6.28 -1.56 5.73
C ILE A 233 -5.61 -0.35 5.07
N LEU A 234 -4.30 -0.40 4.89
CA LEU A 234 -3.55 0.68 4.24
C LEU A 234 -4.02 0.88 2.80
N VAL A 235 -4.06 -0.19 1.99
CA VAL A 235 -4.52 -0.11 0.59
C VAL A 235 -5.95 0.44 0.53
N PHE A 236 -6.85 0.00 1.43
CA PHE A 236 -8.22 0.50 1.50
C PHE A 236 -8.29 1.99 1.84
N LEU A 237 -7.57 2.44 2.87
CA LEU A 237 -7.52 3.85 3.27
C LEU A 237 -6.96 4.74 2.18
N MET A 238 -5.92 4.27 1.47
CA MET A 238 -5.29 5.00 0.37
C MET A 238 -6.17 5.09 -0.87
N TRP A 239 -7.17 4.21 -0.97
CA TRP A 239 -7.99 4.09 -2.17
C TRP A 239 -9.42 4.62 -2.01
N LYS A 240 -9.83 4.92 -0.78
CA LYS A 240 -10.98 5.77 -0.50
C LYS A 240 -10.88 7.13 -1.23
N ASP A 241 -9.66 7.63 -1.40
CA ASP A 241 -9.33 8.92 -2.00
C ASP A 241 -9.85 9.16 -3.44
N PRO A 242 -9.67 8.24 -4.41
CA PRO A 242 -10.25 8.37 -5.75
C PRO A 242 -11.67 7.80 -5.88
N ILE A 243 -12.30 7.27 -4.84
CA ILE A 243 -13.71 6.83 -4.91
C ILE A 243 -14.65 8.00 -4.56
N ASP A 244 -14.22 8.88 -3.66
CA ASP A 244 -15.01 10.04 -3.24
C ASP A 244 -15.11 11.11 -4.35
N LYS A 245 -14.06 11.27 -5.18
CA LYS A 245 -14.03 12.22 -6.32
C LYS A 245 -15.05 11.90 -7.44
N PRO A 246 -15.18 10.65 -7.95
CA PRO A 246 -16.18 10.30 -8.95
C PRO A 246 -17.61 10.22 -8.37
N LEU A 247 -17.77 9.89 -7.09
CA LEU A 247 -19.10 9.93 -6.44
C LEU A 247 -19.65 11.36 -6.35
N VAL A 248 -18.79 12.34 -6.04
CA VAL A 248 -19.18 13.77 -6.09
C VAL A 248 -19.51 14.20 -7.52
N SER A 249 -18.75 13.76 -8.53
CA SER A 249 -19.05 14.02 -9.94
C SER A 249 -20.38 13.40 -10.40
N LEU A 250 -20.70 12.18 -9.98
CA LEU A 250 -21.96 11.51 -10.30
C LEU A 250 -23.16 12.16 -9.58
N CYS A 251 -22.95 12.66 -8.36
CA CYS A 251 -23.97 13.40 -7.63
C CYS A 251 -24.30 14.74 -8.32
N CYS A 252 -23.30 15.45 -8.83
CA CYS A 252 -23.52 16.66 -9.62
C CYS A 252 -24.24 16.38 -10.96
N CYS A 253 -23.94 15.27 -11.64
CA CYS A 253 -24.65 14.88 -12.87
C CYS A 253 -26.07 14.35 -12.62
N SER A 254 -26.39 13.91 -11.40
CA SER A 254 -27.74 13.51 -11.01
C SER A 254 -28.65 14.70 -10.72
N MET A 255 -28.08 15.82 -10.25
CA MET A 255 -28.84 17.02 -9.91
C MET A 255 -29.21 17.86 -11.15
N SER A 256 -28.44 17.77 -12.24
CA SER A 256 -28.75 18.49 -13.49
C SER A 256 -29.96 17.96 -14.26
N ASN A 257 -30.45 16.77 -13.91
CA ASN A 257 -31.64 16.17 -14.52
C ASN A 257 -32.95 16.50 -13.78
N THR A 258 -32.88 17.29 -12.70
CA THR A 258 -34.04 17.68 -11.89
C THR A 258 -34.21 19.18 -11.70
N VAL A 259 -33.51 20.01 -12.50
CA VAL A 259 -33.76 21.46 -12.55
C VAL A 259 -34.35 21.84 -13.91
N GLY A 260 -35.52 21.28 -14.17
CA GLY A 260 -36.57 21.97 -14.92
C GLY A 260 -37.64 22.33 -13.90
N GLU A 261 -37.88 23.64 -13.72
CA GLU A 261 -38.95 24.19 -12.88
C GLU A 261 -38.62 24.36 -11.39
N VAL A 262 -38.02 25.50 -11.03
CA VAL A 262 -38.62 26.55 -10.18
C VAL A 262 -37.64 27.72 -10.14
N ALA A 263 -38.13 28.89 -10.54
CA ALA A 263 -37.41 30.14 -10.53
C ALA A 263 -37.33 30.74 -9.11
N ALA A 264 -36.29 31.56 -8.92
CA ALA A 264 -36.00 32.46 -7.80
C ALA A 264 -35.30 31.84 -6.58
N ASP A 265 -33.97 31.90 -6.58
CA ASP A 265 -33.25 32.77 -5.64
C ASP A 265 -31.80 32.99 -6.13
N THR A 266 -31.62 34.01 -6.95
CA THR A 266 -30.37 34.32 -7.63
C THR A 266 -29.54 35.20 -6.70
N THR A 267 -28.50 34.67 -6.06
CA THR A 267 -27.23 35.41 -5.75
C THR A 267 -26.16 34.59 -5.00
N LEU A 268 -26.45 33.42 -4.42
CA LEU A 268 -25.45 32.62 -3.70
C LEU A 268 -24.81 31.46 -4.50
N GLU A 269 -25.42 31.04 -5.61
CA GLU A 269 -24.98 29.88 -6.41
C GLU A 269 -23.86 30.21 -7.42
N LEU A 270 -23.67 31.49 -7.77
CA LEU A 270 -22.72 31.88 -8.84
C LEU A 270 -21.24 31.82 -8.44
N GLN A 271 -20.92 31.59 -7.17
CA GLN A 271 -19.52 31.47 -6.74
C GLN A 271 -19.04 30.01 -6.66
N TYR A 272 -19.95 29.03 -6.74
CA TYR A 272 -19.61 27.61 -6.65
C TYR A 272 -19.45 26.93 -8.03
N CYS A 273 -20.03 27.51 -9.09
CA CYS A 273 -20.04 26.90 -10.43
C CYS A 273 -18.90 27.36 -11.38
N SER A 274 -17.89 28.09 -10.92
CA SER A 274 -16.80 28.53 -11.80
C SER A 274 -15.65 27.51 -11.99
N GLU A 275 -15.65 26.37 -11.29
CA GLU A 275 -14.53 25.40 -11.34
C GLU A 275 -14.80 24.09 -12.09
N CYS A 276 -16.00 23.85 -12.60
CA CYS A 276 -16.29 22.64 -13.39
C CYS A 276 -16.11 22.90 -14.88
N ASN A 277 -14.87 22.75 -15.37
CA ASN A 277 -14.54 22.69 -16.78
C ASN A 277 -15.01 21.33 -17.37
N CYS A 278 -16.32 21.16 -17.51
CA CYS A 278 -16.91 20.01 -18.19
C CYS A 278 -16.88 20.26 -19.69
N SER A 279 -16.00 19.54 -20.38
CA SER A 279 -15.99 19.40 -21.83
C SER A 279 -17.33 18.82 -22.30
N TYR A 280 -18.24 19.68 -22.73
CA TYR A 280 -19.41 19.27 -23.49
C TYR A 280 -18.94 18.72 -24.85
N SER A 281 -18.89 17.39 -24.98
CA SER A 281 -19.22 16.77 -26.26
C SER A 281 -20.73 16.89 -26.40
N THR A 282 -21.19 18.07 -26.80
CA THR A 282 -22.60 18.32 -27.07
C THR A 282 -23.04 17.44 -28.23
N ALA A 283 -24.20 16.82 -28.05
CA ALA A 283 -24.98 16.07 -29.03
C ALA A 283 -25.46 16.94 -30.21
N ALA A 284 -24.52 17.62 -30.90
CA ALA A 284 -24.76 18.38 -32.11
C ALA A 284 -24.37 17.59 -33.38
N ASP A 285 -23.51 16.57 -33.27
CA ASP A 285 -23.08 15.76 -34.44
C ASP A 285 -24.06 14.62 -34.81
N VAL A 286 -25.00 14.27 -33.94
CA VAL A 286 -26.01 13.23 -34.24
C VAL A 286 -27.21 13.80 -35.02
N ALA A 287 -27.40 15.12 -35.06
CA ALA A 287 -28.45 15.76 -35.84
C ALA A 287 -28.03 16.13 -37.27
N ALA A 288 -26.72 16.14 -37.59
CA ALA A 288 -26.21 16.48 -38.92
C ALA A 288 -26.23 15.30 -39.91
N HIS A 289 -26.34 14.05 -39.45
CA HIS A 289 -26.30 12.87 -40.34
C HIS A 289 -27.68 12.34 -40.77
N ASN A 290 -28.78 12.89 -40.24
CA ASN A 290 -30.16 12.50 -40.59
C ASN A 290 -30.92 13.54 -41.42
N LYS A 291 -30.24 14.55 -41.98
CA LYS A 291 -30.86 15.58 -42.84
C LYS A 291 -30.35 15.61 -44.29
N SER A 292 -29.62 14.58 -44.74
CA SER A 292 -29.06 14.47 -46.12
C SER A 292 -29.51 13.22 -46.89
N SER A 293 -30.59 12.55 -46.48
CA SER A 293 -31.15 11.43 -47.27
C SER A 293 -32.68 11.40 -47.18
N GLY A 294 -33.30 12.43 -47.75
CA GLY A 294 -34.75 12.49 -47.91
C GLY A 294 -35.16 13.71 -48.72
N GLN A 295 -35.49 13.47 -50.00
CA GLN A 295 -36.06 14.39 -51.00
C GLN A 295 -35.00 15.34 -51.60
N MET A 296 -34.65 15.27 -52.88
CA MET A 296 -35.43 15.04 -54.10
C MET A 296 -34.55 14.38 -55.17
#